data_AF-A0A7W1TUN1-F1
#
_entry.id   AF-A0A7W1TUN1-F1
#
_cell.length_a   1.000
_cell.length_b   1.000
_cell.length_c   1.000
_cell.angle_alpha   90.00
_cell.angle_beta   90.00
_cell.angle_gamma   90.00
#
_symmetry.space_group_name_H-M   'P 1'
#
loop_
_entity.id
_entity.type
_entity.pdbx_description
1 polymer ?
#
loop_
_entity_poly.entity_id
_entity_poly.type
_entity_poly.pdbx_seq_one_letter_code
_entity_poly.pdbx_strand_id
1 'polypeptide(L)'
;MPSYLNGHVAASLACPRVMAAPENIKAGFLKERDLFAEHGVRYAAPLVSLADAPLVPKQLFEGLRDFIPGLTLQQTRAATDAGFTALASYSARLRSSARQVLADCAKNNTPALLVLARPYHMDPGIGHEIEVDLQAYGYPVLWTQYLPTDPDLLGWMFGPDIAEGHIRHPFDLADVWPSSYSANTNEIIWAAKFAARMPWIACVVRLSSYECGMDQPTYTPVQRIVESSGTLFFSFQDLDSTKPSGSVKIRVETIAHYLKKCAAQIIAKKKAASPPGCPL
;
A
#
# COMPACT_ATOMS: atom_id res chain seq x y z
N MET A 1 9.01 1.01 9.25
CA MET A 1 8.97 0.63 7.81
C MET A 1 9.22 1.87 6.97
N PRO A 2 9.93 1.77 5.85
CA PRO A 2 9.97 2.85 4.87
C PRO A 2 8.54 3.19 4.45
N SER A 3 8.22 4.48 4.38
CA SER A 3 6.96 4.98 3.82
C SER A 3 7.21 6.33 3.17
N TYR A 4 6.54 6.59 2.05
CA TYR A 4 6.60 7.88 1.38
C TYR A 4 5.85 8.99 2.15
N LEU A 5 5.14 8.64 3.23
CA LEU A 5 4.46 9.59 4.13
C LEU A 5 5.35 10.04 5.31
N ASN A 6 6.56 9.51 5.43
CA ASN A 6 7.49 9.85 6.51
C ASN A 6 7.70 11.37 6.62
N GLY A 7 7.65 11.90 7.84
CA GLY A 7 7.75 13.35 8.11
C GLY A 7 6.42 14.11 8.06
N HIS A 8 5.34 13.49 7.57
CA HIS A 8 4.01 14.12 7.48
C HIS A 8 2.94 13.42 8.33
N VAL A 9 3.25 12.25 8.88
CA VAL A 9 2.41 11.43 9.77
C VAL A 9 3.09 11.23 11.12
N ALA A 10 2.34 10.75 12.13
CA ALA A 10 2.87 10.60 13.48
C ALA A 10 4.02 9.57 13.56
N ALA A 11 3.87 8.41 12.92
CA ALA A 11 4.94 7.42 12.76
C ALA A 11 4.64 6.43 11.63
N SER A 12 5.67 5.68 11.22
CA SER A 12 5.56 4.63 10.18
C SER A 12 6.01 3.28 10.70
N LEU A 13 5.35 2.82 11.77
CA LEU A 13 5.67 1.56 12.45
C LEU A 13 5.18 0.35 11.65
N ALA A 14 5.90 -0.76 11.80
CA ALA A 14 5.46 -2.06 11.30
C ALA A 14 4.31 -2.62 12.16
N CYS A 15 3.61 -3.62 11.65
CA CYS A 15 2.66 -4.38 12.46
C CYS A 15 3.40 -5.07 13.62
N PRO A 16 2.93 -4.99 14.88
CA PRO A 16 3.52 -5.73 15.99
C PRO A 16 3.59 -7.23 15.75
N ARG A 17 2.58 -7.82 15.07
CA ARG A 17 2.59 -9.24 14.68
C ARG A 17 3.74 -9.56 13.72
N VAL A 18 3.98 -8.71 12.72
CA VAL A 18 5.07 -8.89 11.75
C VAL A 18 6.42 -8.72 12.43
N MET A 19 6.55 -7.74 13.32
CA MET A 19 7.78 -7.51 14.09
C MET A 19 8.11 -8.69 15.01
N ALA A 20 7.11 -9.27 15.68
CA ALA A 20 7.30 -10.37 16.62
C ALA A 20 7.36 -11.75 15.95
N ALA A 21 6.94 -11.89 14.69
CA ALA A 21 6.87 -13.17 14.00
C ALA A 21 8.21 -13.93 13.99
N PRO A 22 9.38 -13.31 13.71
CA PRO A 22 10.65 -14.01 13.76
C PRO A 22 10.97 -14.60 15.14
N GLU A 23 10.69 -13.87 16.22
CA GLU A 23 10.92 -14.35 17.59
C GLU A 23 9.94 -15.46 17.99
N ASN A 24 8.69 -15.39 17.56
CA ASN A 24 7.71 -16.46 17.79
C ASN A 24 8.10 -17.75 17.05
N ILE A 25 8.57 -17.63 15.80
CA ILE A 25 9.08 -18.76 15.01
C ILE A 25 10.30 -19.35 15.71
N LYS A 26 11.28 -18.53 16.09
CA LYS A 26 12.45 -18.95 16.85
C LYS A 26 12.06 -19.72 18.11
N ALA A 27 11.17 -19.16 18.93
CA ALA A 27 10.73 -19.80 20.16
C ALA A 27 10.02 -21.13 19.89
N GLY A 28 9.15 -21.21 18.89
CA GLY A 28 8.41 -22.43 18.54
C GLY A 28 9.32 -23.57 18.08
N PHE A 29 10.29 -23.28 17.22
CA PHE A 29 11.19 -24.27 16.63
C PHE A 29 12.42 -24.59 17.48
N LEU A 30 12.62 -23.91 18.62
CA LEU A 30 13.68 -24.17 19.60
C LEU A 30 13.16 -24.71 20.95
N LYS A 31 11.84 -24.74 21.17
CA LYS A 31 11.24 -25.04 22.48
C LYS A 31 11.60 -26.43 23.01
N GLU A 32 11.48 -27.45 22.16
CA GLU A 32 11.70 -28.85 22.55
C GLU A 32 13.03 -29.39 22.01
N ARG A 33 13.39 -28.99 20.79
CA ARG A 33 14.58 -29.39 20.06
C ARG A 33 15.01 -28.23 19.16
N ASP A 34 16.28 -28.16 18.79
CA ASP A 34 16.75 -27.21 17.77
C ASP A 34 16.50 -27.76 16.37
N LEU A 35 15.26 -27.58 15.87
CA LEU A 35 14.87 -28.07 14.55
C LEU A 35 15.64 -27.38 13.42
N PHE A 36 16.15 -26.16 13.63
CA PHE A 36 16.98 -25.49 12.63
C PHE A 36 18.32 -26.20 12.50
N ALA A 37 19.01 -26.44 13.61
CA ALA A 37 20.31 -27.12 13.62
C ALA A 37 20.23 -28.54 13.04
N GLU A 38 19.16 -29.28 13.33
CA GLU A 38 18.91 -30.62 12.77
C GLU A 38 18.82 -30.63 11.24
N HIS A 39 18.36 -29.52 10.65
CA HIS A 39 18.27 -29.34 9.20
C HIS A 39 19.45 -28.52 8.64
N GLY A 40 20.51 -28.30 9.42
CA GLY A 40 21.69 -27.55 8.99
C GLY A 40 21.43 -26.05 8.75
N VAL A 41 20.35 -25.50 9.32
CA VAL A 41 19.95 -24.10 9.21
C VAL A 41 20.37 -23.36 10.48
N ARG A 42 20.92 -22.14 10.32
CA ARG A 42 21.11 -21.21 11.44
C ARG A 42 20.07 -20.10 11.36
N TYR A 43 19.20 -20.00 12.36
CA TYR A 43 18.12 -19.03 12.40
C TYR A 43 18.59 -17.69 12.99
N ALA A 44 18.52 -16.62 12.20
CA ALA A 44 18.83 -15.26 12.62
C ALA A 44 17.58 -14.37 12.56
N ALA A 45 17.33 -13.60 13.61
CA ALA A 45 16.21 -12.67 13.71
C ALA A 45 16.69 -11.27 14.17
N PRO A 46 17.55 -10.59 13.39
CA PRO A 46 17.99 -9.24 13.75
C PRO A 46 16.81 -8.27 13.75
N LEU A 47 16.75 -7.39 14.75
CA LEU A 47 15.83 -6.26 14.73
C LEU A 47 16.37 -5.18 13.80
N VAL A 48 15.63 -4.86 12.74
CA VAL A 48 16.04 -3.90 11.72
C VAL A 48 15.00 -2.79 11.53
N SER A 49 15.43 -1.55 11.76
CA SER A 49 14.63 -0.35 11.56
C SER A 49 14.77 0.15 10.13
N LEU A 50 14.09 -0.51 9.19
CA LEU A 50 14.15 -0.13 7.77
C LEU A 50 13.67 1.32 7.49
N ALA A 51 12.93 1.95 8.40
CA ALA A 51 12.57 3.37 8.29
C ALA A 51 13.78 4.30 8.47
N ASP A 52 14.79 3.87 9.23
CA ASP A 52 15.99 4.63 9.57
C ASP A 52 17.18 4.05 8.82
N ALA A 53 17.23 4.30 7.50
CA ALA A 53 18.25 3.74 6.60
C ALA A 53 19.69 3.86 7.12
N PRO A 54 20.13 4.96 7.79
CA PRO A 54 21.47 5.06 8.35
C PRO A 54 21.81 4.00 9.43
N LEU A 55 20.81 3.48 10.15
CA LEU A 55 20.99 2.48 11.21
C LEU A 55 21.06 1.04 10.69
N VAL A 56 20.43 0.77 9.54
CA VAL A 56 20.27 -0.57 8.96
C VAL A 56 21.60 -1.33 8.79
N PRO A 57 22.69 -0.74 8.26
CA PRO A 57 23.96 -1.45 8.12
C PRO A 57 24.52 -1.95 9.45
N LYS A 58 24.39 -1.14 10.51
CA LYS A 58 24.88 -1.49 11.85
C LYS A 58 24.04 -2.62 12.44
N GLN A 59 22.71 -2.48 12.42
CA GLN A 59 21.78 -3.48 12.96
C GLN A 59 21.93 -4.85 12.28
N LEU A 60 22.05 -4.87 10.95
CA LEU A 60 22.28 -6.09 10.20
C LEU A 60 23.66 -6.69 10.46
N PHE A 61 24.72 -5.88 10.50
CA PHE A 61 26.06 -6.38 10.78
C PHE A 61 26.12 -7.01 12.18
N GLU A 62 25.66 -6.29 13.20
CA GLU A 62 25.66 -6.79 14.58
C GLU A 62 24.81 -8.06 14.73
N GLY A 63 23.66 -8.12 14.06
CA GLY A 63 22.78 -9.28 14.14
C GLY A 63 23.13 -10.47 13.25
N LEU A 64 24.03 -10.30 12.26
CA LEU A 64 24.39 -11.36 11.30
C LEU A 64 25.87 -11.76 11.33
N ARG A 65 26.77 -11.00 11.97
CA ARG A 65 28.22 -11.29 11.95
C ARG A 65 28.60 -12.67 12.49
N ASP A 66 27.86 -13.18 13.47
CA ASP A 66 28.10 -14.51 14.06
C ASP A 66 27.50 -15.64 13.18
N PHE A 67 26.63 -15.26 12.23
CA PHE A 67 25.98 -16.15 11.27
C PHE A 67 26.71 -16.20 9.93
N ILE A 68 27.44 -15.15 9.54
CA ILE A 68 28.08 -15.07 8.23
C ILE A 68 29.59 -14.90 8.43
N PRO A 69 30.39 -15.98 8.27
CA PRO A 69 31.84 -15.91 8.44
C PRO A 69 32.48 -14.85 7.53
N GLY A 70 33.31 -13.98 8.11
CA GLY A 70 33.99 -12.92 7.38
C GLY A 70 33.12 -11.74 6.98
N LEU A 71 31.86 -11.65 7.44
CA LEU A 71 31.03 -10.47 7.21
C LEU A 71 31.67 -9.23 7.82
N THR A 72 31.80 -8.18 7.02
CA THR A 72 32.28 -6.88 7.48
C THR A 72 31.15 -5.84 7.48
N LEU A 73 31.29 -4.82 8.32
CA LEU A 73 30.36 -3.68 8.30
C LEU A 73 30.37 -2.96 6.95
N GLN A 74 31.52 -2.90 6.27
CA GLN A 74 31.65 -2.28 4.95
C GLN A 74 30.85 -3.05 3.89
N GLN A 75 30.96 -4.38 3.85
CA GLN A 75 30.14 -5.22 2.95
C GLN A 75 28.65 -5.08 3.26
N THR A 76 28.29 -5.05 4.55
CA THR A 76 26.89 -4.88 4.97
C THR A 76 26.35 -3.52 4.53
N ARG A 77 27.13 -2.45 4.65
CA ARG A 77 26.78 -1.12 4.15
C ARG A 77 26.59 -1.10 2.64
N ALA A 78 27.55 -1.64 1.89
CA ALA A 78 27.43 -1.71 0.43
C ALA A 78 26.18 -2.50 -0.02
N ALA A 79 25.87 -3.62 0.64
CA ALA A 79 24.68 -4.42 0.33
C ALA A 79 23.37 -3.70 0.66
N THR A 80 23.30 -3.01 1.80
CA THR A 80 22.12 -2.25 2.22
C THR A 80 21.88 -1.01 1.35
N ASP A 81 22.94 -0.28 1.01
CA ASP A 81 22.88 0.87 0.08
C ASP A 81 22.38 0.43 -1.30
N ALA A 82 22.87 -0.72 -1.81
CA ALA A 82 22.38 -1.31 -3.05
C ALA A 82 20.90 -1.71 -2.96
N GLY A 83 20.47 -2.30 -1.84
CA GLY A 83 19.08 -2.66 -1.59
C GLY A 83 18.13 -1.45 -1.57
N PHE A 84 18.50 -0.38 -0.87
CA PHE A 84 17.72 0.86 -0.85
C PHE A 84 17.68 1.54 -2.22
N THR A 85 18.79 1.54 -2.96
CA THR A 85 18.85 2.07 -4.32
C THR A 85 17.92 1.30 -5.26
N ALA A 86 17.92 -0.03 -5.18
CA ALA A 86 17.03 -0.88 -5.96
C ALA A 86 15.55 -0.62 -5.62
N LEU A 87 15.21 -0.54 -4.33
CA LEU A 87 13.85 -0.26 -3.86
C LEU A 87 13.36 1.12 -4.33
N ALA A 88 14.21 2.15 -4.23
CA ALA A 88 13.89 3.50 -4.68
C ALA A 88 13.65 3.54 -6.19
N SER A 89 14.53 2.91 -6.97
CA SER A 89 14.44 2.85 -8.43
C SER A 89 13.20 2.09 -8.90
N TYR A 90 12.90 0.95 -8.27
CA TYR A 90 11.70 0.17 -8.53
C TYR A 90 10.43 0.98 -8.23
N SER A 91 10.38 1.62 -7.07
CA SER A 91 9.22 2.42 -6.65
C SER A 91 9.00 3.63 -7.57
N ALA A 92 10.07 4.34 -7.96
CA ALA A 92 9.99 5.47 -8.87
C ALA A 92 9.44 5.06 -10.25
N ARG A 93 9.93 3.93 -10.79
CA ARG A 93 9.43 3.39 -12.07
C ARG A 93 7.95 3.03 -12.00
N LEU A 94 7.50 2.37 -10.94
CA LEU A 94 6.08 2.02 -10.80
C LEU A 94 5.18 3.25 -10.59
N ARG A 95 5.63 4.26 -9.85
CA ARG A 95 4.91 5.54 -9.72
C ARG A 95 4.77 6.27 -11.05
N SER A 96 5.84 6.31 -11.84
CA SER A 96 5.81 6.86 -13.19
C SER A 96 4.83 6.11 -14.09
N SER A 97 4.83 4.77 -14.02
CA SER A 97 3.85 3.95 -14.75
C SER A 97 2.42 4.19 -14.28
N ALA A 98 2.17 4.34 -12.98
CA ALA A 98 0.86 4.66 -12.43
C ALA A 98 0.36 6.04 -12.89
N ARG A 99 1.25 7.04 -12.95
CA ARG A 99 0.94 8.36 -13.51
C ARG A 99 0.55 8.25 -14.98
N GLN A 100 1.29 7.49 -15.78
CA GLN A 100 0.98 7.29 -17.20
C GLN A 100 -0.40 6.63 -17.38
N VAL A 101 -0.71 5.61 -16.59
CA VAL A 101 -2.03 4.95 -16.59
C VAL A 101 -3.14 5.96 -16.30
N LEU A 102 -2.95 6.85 -15.32
CA LEU A 102 -3.91 7.90 -15.01
C LEU A 102 -4.04 8.93 -16.14
N ALA A 103 -2.94 9.32 -16.80
CA ALA A 103 -2.95 10.20 -17.96
C ALA A 103 -3.68 9.57 -19.15
N ASP A 104 -3.51 8.28 -19.39
CA ASP A 104 -4.24 7.56 -20.43
C ASP A 104 -5.74 7.48 -20.11
N CYS A 105 -6.10 7.28 -18.84
CA CYS A 105 -7.49 7.37 -18.38
C CYS A 105 -8.05 8.79 -18.55
N ALA A 106 -7.22 9.81 -18.30
CA ALA A 106 -7.60 11.20 -18.47
C ALA A 106 -7.89 11.56 -19.92
N LYS A 107 -6.95 11.25 -20.81
CA LYS A 107 -7.05 11.45 -22.26
C LYS A 107 -8.27 10.76 -22.86
N ASN A 108 -8.54 9.52 -22.45
CA ASN A 108 -9.64 8.72 -23.02
C ASN A 108 -10.95 8.87 -22.23
N ASN A 109 -10.93 9.61 -21.11
CA ASN A 109 -12.04 9.75 -20.17
C ASN A 109 -12.61 8.39 -19.71
N THR A 110 -11.72 7.43 -19.43
CA THR A 110 -12.04 6.07 -18.98
C THR A 110 -11.75 5.89 -17.49
N PRO A 111 -12.43 4.93 -16.82
CA PRO A 111 -12.19 4.67 -15.40
C PRO A 111 -10.98 3.77 -15.15
N ALA A 112 -10.31 4.00 -14.02
CA ALA A 112 -9.35 3.11 -13.37
C ALA A 112 -9.90 2.61 -12.04
N LEU A 113 -9.36 1.48 -11.57
CA LEU A 113 -9.55 0.98 -10.21
C LEU A 113 -8.31 1.28 -9.37
N LEU A 114 -8.53 1.49 -8.08
CA LEU A 114 -7.47 1.53 -7.08
C LEU A 114 -7.63 0.39 -6.08
N VAL A 115 -6.60 -0.44 -5.97
CA VAL A 115 -6.49 -1.44 -4.92
C VAL A 115 -5.90 -0.81 -3.67
N LEU A 116 -6.69 -0.79 -2.61
CA LEU A 116 -6.26 -0.44 -1.24
C LEU A 116 -5.90 -1.71 -0.51
N ALA A 117 -4.61 -1.99 -0.38
CA ALA A 117 -4.13 -3.24 0.20
C ALA A 117 -2.75 -3.07 0.84
N ARG A 118 -2.33 -4.08 1.60
CA ARG A 118 -0.92 -4.22 2.01
C ARG A 118 -0.09 -4.83 0.87
N PRO A 119 1.22 -4.55 0.76
CA PRO A 119 2.05 -5.01 -0.37
C PRO A 119 2.03 -6.52 -0.61
N TYR A 120 1.93 -7.33 0.45
CA TYR A 120 1.89 -8.78 0.33
C TYR A 120 0.63 -9.32 -0.36
N HIS A 121 -0.45 -8.53 -0.49
CA HIS A 121 -1.63 -8.97 -1.25
C HIS A 121 -1.37 -9.00 -2.77
N MET A 122 -0.22 -8.51 -3.25
CA MET A 122 0.21 -8.76 -4.63
C MET A 122 0.69 -10.20 -4.84
N ASP A 123 0.87 -10.99 -3.77
CA ASP A 123 1.18 -12.42 -3.88
C ASP A 123 -0.08 -13.21 -4.29
N PRO A 124 -0.04 -14.02 -5.38
CA PRO A 124 -1.18 -14.80 -5.84
C PRO A 124 -1.75 -15.80 -4.84
N GLY A 125 -0.93 -16.27 -3.89
CA GLY A 125 -1.35 -17.15 -2.80
C GLY A 125 -2.14 -16.43 -1.70
N ILE A 126 -2.06 -15.09 -1.64
CA ILE A 126 -2.73 -14.27 -0.63
C ILE A 126 -3.83 -13.39 -1.26
N GLY A 127 -3.52 -12.62 -2.31
CA GLY A 127 -4.45 -11.70 -2.96
C GLY A 127 -5.42 -12.36 -3.93
N HIS A 128 -5.15 -13.61 -4.33
CA HIS A 128 -5.94 -14.39 -5.28
C HIS A 128 -6.13 -13.77 -6.67
N GLU A 129 -5.23 -12.86 -7.07
CA GLU A 129 -5.21 -12.24 -8.41
C GLU A 129 -6.53 -11.54 -8.79
N ILE A 130 -7.28 -11.05 -7.80
CA ILE A 130 -8.57 -10.37 -8.00
C ILE A 130 -8.43 -9.18 -8.95
N GLU A 131 -7.31 -8.46 -8.84
CA GLU A 131 -6.95 -7.36 -9.72
C GLU A 131 -6.72 -7.80 -11.17
N VAL A 132 -6.19 -9.00 -11.40
CA VAL A 132 -5.95 -9.56 -12.74
C VAL A 132 -7.30 -9.88 -13.40
N ASP A 133 -8.22 -10.49 -12.64
CA ASP A 133 -9.58 -10.74 -13.12
C ASP A 133 -10.29 -9.43 -13.49
N LEU A 134 -10.13 -8.38 -12.69
CA LEU A 134 -10.69 -7.05 -12.98
C LEU A 134 -10.04 -6.40 -14.21
N GLN A 135 -8.72 -6.58 -14.41
CA GLN A 135 -8.04 -6.12 -15.63
C GLN A 135 -8.55 -6.83 -16.88
N ALA A 136 -8.94 -8.10 -16.79
CA ALA A 136 -9.51 -8.84 -17.93
C ALA A 136 -10.84 -8.25 -18.43
N TYR A 137 -11.56 -7.49 -17.57
CA TYR A 137 -12.74 -6.71 -17.98
C TYR A 137 -12.40 -5.36 -18.64
N GLY A 138 -11.11 -5.07 -18.85
CA GLY A 138 -10.64 -3.87 -19.55
C GLY A 138 -10.40 -2.67 -18.64
N TYR A 139 -10.32 -2.86 -17.32
CA TYR A 139 -10.07 -1.77 -16.40
C TYR A 139 -8.61 -1.71 -15.92
N PRO A 140 -7.90 -0.59 -16.10
CA PRO A 140 -6.58 -0.43 -15.53
C PRO A 140 -6.65 -0.41 -14.00
N VAL A 141 -5.68 -1.07 -13.36
CA VAL A 141 -5.61 -1.17 -11.90
C VAL A 141 -4.34 -0.50 -11.38
N LEU A 142 -4.53 0.36 -10.38
CA LEU A 142 -3.50 1.03 -9.61
C LEU A 142 -3.41 0.41 -8.21
N TRP A 143 -2.25 0.53 -7.58
CA TRP A 143 -2.01 0.03 -6.22
C TRP A 143 -1.53 1.14 -5.29
N THR A 144 -2.02 1.13 -4.04
CA THR A 144 -1.68 2.11 -2.98
C THR A 144 -0.18 2.42 -2.89
N GLN A 145 0.69 1.42 -2.98
CA GLN A 145 2.13 1.56 -2.77
C GLN A 145 2.80 2.43 -3.83
N TYR A 146 2.21 2.46 -5.03
CA TYR A 146 2.81 3.02 -6.25
C TYR A 146 1.95 4.12 -6.87
N LEU A 147 1.01 4.69 -6.12
CA LEU A 147 0.34 5.91 -6.54
C LEU A 147 1.36 7.03 -6.80
N PRO A 148 1.13 7.88 -7.81
CA PRO A 148 2.02 8.99 -8.11
C PRO A 148 2.09 9.97 -6.94
N THR A 149 3.28 10.50 -6.73
CA THR A 149 3.61 11.43 -5.64
C THR A 149 4.16 12.75 -6.19
N ASP A 150 3.90 13.02 -7.47
CA ASP A 150 4.45 14.14 -8.19
C ASP A 150 3.91 15.49 -7.65
N PRO A 151 4.77 16.50 -7.43
CA PRO A 151 4.36 17.76 -6.80
C PRO A 151 3.24 18.52 -7.52
N ASP A 152 3.21 18.48 -8.86
CA ASP A 152 2.19 19.15 -9.67
C ASP A 152 0.82 18.50 -9.52
N LEU A 153 0.77 17.17 -9.56
CA LEU A 153 -0.46 16.39 -9.37
C LEU A 153 -0.97 16.54 -7.93
N LEU A 154 -0.09 16.38 -6.95
CA LEU A 154 -0.48 16.52 -5.54
C LEU A 154 -0.88 17.97 -5.20
N GLY A 155 -0.19 18.96 -5.77
CA GLY A 155 -0.53 20.37 -5.63
C GLY A 155 -1.91 20.68 -6.20
N TRP A 156 -2.24 20.15 -7.39
CA TRP A 156 -3.58 20.27 -7.97
C TRP A 156 -4.65 19.60 -7.11
N MET A 157 -4.41 18.37 -6.62
CA MET A 157 -5.40 17.60 -5.86
C MET A 157 -5.66 18.15 -4.45
N PHE A 158 -4.61 18.54 -3.74
CA PHE A 158 -4.65 18.85 -2.30
C PHE A 158 -4.43 20.34 -2.01
N GLY A 159 -4.05 21.14 -3.01
CA GLY A 159 -3.79 22.58 -2.86
C GLY A 159 -4.95 23.37 -2.25
N PRO A 160 -6.22 23.18 -2.68
CA PRO A 160 -7.36 23.85 -2.07
C PRO A 160 -7.48 23.58 -0.57
N ASP A 161 -7.38 22.30 -0.15
CA ASP A 161 -7.46 21.92 1.26
C ASP A 161 -6.32 22.52 2.11
N ILE A 162 -5.14 22.72 1.50
CA ILE A 162 -3.99 23.37 2.15
C ILE A 162 -4.23 24.87 2.27
N ALA A 163 -4.73 25.52 1.23
CA ALA A 163 -5.03 26.95 1.24
C ALA A 163 -6.13 27.31 2.24
N GLU A 164 -7.11 26.42 2.43
CA GLU A 164 -8.19 26.55 3.41
C GLU A 164 -7.76 26.12 4.83
N GLY A 165 -6.56 25.58 4.99
CA GLY A 165 -6.02 25.18 6.29
C GLY A 165 -6.61 23.88 6.86
N HIS A 166 -7.31 23.08 6.04
CA HIS A 166 -7.83 21.78 6.44
C HIS A 166 -6.71 20.75 6.64
N ILE A 167 -5.64 20.85 5.87
CA ILE A 167 -4.44 20.01 5.99
C ILE A 167 -3.17 20.85 5.82
N ARG A 168 -2.04 20.35 6.35
CA ARG A 168 -0.75 21.08 6.30
C ARG A 168 0.11 20.73 5.09
N HIS A 169 -0.14 19.57 4.49
CA HIS A 169 0.66 19.00 3.40
C HIS A 169 -0.19 17.96 2.64
N PRO A 170 0.08 17.67 1.34
CA PRO A 170 -0.66 16.61 0.61
C PRO A 170 -0.59 15.21 1.23
N PHE A 171 0.42 14.96 2.07
CA PHE A 171 0.61 13.70 2.81
C PHE A 171 0.06 13.74 4.25
N ASP A 172 -0.55 14.85 4.67
CA ASP A 172 -1.13 14.98 6.00
C ASP A 172 -2.47 14.22 6.09
N LEU A 173 -2.61 13.49 7.19
CA LEU A 173 -3.77 12.63 7.49
C LEU A 173 -4.45 13.02 8.80
N ALA A 174 -3.96 14.03 9.53
CA ALA A 174 -4.46 14.35 10.87
C ALA A 174 -5.94 14.75 10.88
N ASP A 175 -6.46 15.24 9.75
CA ASP A 175 -7.86 15.61 9.52
C ASP A 175 -8.83 14.41 9.58
N VAL A 176 -8.39 13.23 9.13
CA VAL A 176 -9.24 12.02 9.03
C VAL A 176 -8.73 10.83 9.84
N TRP A 177 -7.46 10.87 10.24
CA TRP A 177 -6.78 9.78 10.93
C TRP A 177 -5.70 10.28 11.91
N PRO A 178 -6.11 10.77 13.09
CA PRO A 178 -5.19 11.31 14.09
C PRO A 178 -4.16 10.29 14.60
N SER A 179 -4.53 9.00 14.64
CA SER A 179 -3.68 7.90 15.12
C SER A 179 -2.78 7.31 14.02
N SER A 180 -2.07 8.18 13.30
CA SER A 180 -1.28 7.83 12.10
C SER A 180 0.09 7.19 12.42
N TYR A 181 0.10 6.09 13.17
CA TYR A 181 1.34 5.44 13.64
C TYR A 181 1.83 4.26 12.79
N SER A 182 0.97 3.67 11.96
CA SER A 182 1.30 2.46 11.19
C SER A 182 1.47 2.78 9.71
N ALA A 183 2.62 2.40 9.15
CA ALA A 183 2.98 2.75 7.77
C ALA A 183 1.90 2.35 6.75
N ASN A 184 1.48 1.08 6.77
CA ASN A 184 0.50 0.58 5.80
C ASN A 184 -0.88 1.21 5.99
N THR A 185 -1.34 1.35 7.23
CA THR A 185 -2.62 1.99 7.53
C THR A 185 -2.63 3.45 7.06
N ASN A 186 -1.54 4.18 7.29
CA ASN A 186 -1.38 5.55 6.82
C ASN A 186 -1.46 5.61 5.29
N GLU A 187 -0.74 4.74 4.58
CA GLU A 187 -0.78 4.67 3.11
C GLU A 187 -2.17 4.32 2.57
N ILE A 188 -2.89 3.40 3.23
CA ILE A 188 -4.27 3.03 2.86
C ILE A 188 -5.23 4.23 3.03
N ILE A 189 -5.14 4.95 4.14
CA ILE A 189 -5.98 6.13 4.40
C ILE A 189 -5.63 7.25 3.42
N TRP A 190 -4.34 7.50 3.17
CA TRP A 190 -3.90 8.49 2.21
C TRP A 190 -4.39 8.16 0.79
N ALA A 191 -4.28 6.89 0.38
CA ALA A 191 -4.75 6.45 -0.92
C ALA A 191 -6.27 6.53 -1.06
N ALA A 192 -7.04 6.41 0.03
CA ALA A 192 -8.48 6.72 0.03
C ALA A 192 -8.72 8.21 -0.26
N LYS A 193 -7.96 9.13 0.37
CA LYS A 193 -8.03 10.57 0.08
C LYS A 193 -7.67 10.88 -1.37
N PHE A 194 -6.65 10.18 -1.90
CA PHE A 194 -6.25 10.27 -3.32
C PHE A 194 -7.39 9.80 -4.23
N ALA A 195 -7.97 8.63 -3.96
CA ALA A 195 -9.07 8.06 -4.73
C ALA A 195 -10.27 9.00 -4.78
N ALA A 196 -10.63 9.61 -3.64
CA ALA A 196 -11.77 10.52 -3.55
C ALA A 196 -11.60 11.77 -4.44
N ARG A 197 -10.36 12.22 -4.65
CA ARG A 197 -10.03 13.42 -5.44
C ARG A 197 -9.78 13.11 -6.92
N MET A 198 -9.14 11.99 -7.24
CA MET A 198 -8.73 11.67 -8.62
C MET A 198 -9.94 11.29 -9.50
N PRO A 199 -10.34 12.09 -10.51
CA PRO A 199 -11.61 11.89 -11.20
C PRO A 199 -11.77 10.54 -11.89
N TRP A 200 -10.67 10.02 -12.44
CA TRP A 200 -10.67 8.77 -13.20
C TRP A 200 -10.58 7.52 -12.32
N ILE A 201 -10.32 7.64 -11.01
CA ILE A 201 -10.49 6.51 -10.09
C ILE A 201 -11.98 6.40 -9.77
N ALA A 202 -12.68 5.47 -10.43
CA ALA A 202 -14.12 5.32 -10.31
C ALA A 202 -14.52 4.19 -9.34
N CYS A 203 -13.58 3.31 -8.98
CA CYS A 203 -13.81 2.22 -8.05
C CYS A 203 -12.56 1.94 -7.21
N VAL A 204 -12.78 1.65 -5.94
CA VAL A 204 -11.79 1.21 -4.98
C VAL A 204 -12.09 -0.22 -4.56
N VAL A 205 -11.06 -1.07 -4.60
CA VAL A 205 -11.11 -2.43 -4.07
C VAL A 205 -10.21 -2.51 -2.85
N ARG A 206 -10.78 -2.72 -1.67
CA ARG A 206 -10.05 -2.91 -0.42
C ARG A 206 -9.76 -4.40 -0.23
N LEU A 207 -8.50 -4.78 -0.08
CA LEU A 207 -8.08 -6.13 0.29
C LEU A 207 -7.61 -6.16 1.74
N SER A 208 -8.03 -7.18 2.48
CA SER A 208 -7.55 -7.40 3.85
C SER A 208 -7.51 -8.89 4.19
N SER A 209 -6.49 -9.24 4.97
CA SER A 209 -6.29 -10.55 5.58
C SER A 209 -7.19 -10.79 6.78
N TYR A 210 -7.45 -12.06 7.05
CA TYR A 210 -8.11 -12.57 8.25
C TYR A 210 -7.37 -12.10 9.50
N GLU A 211 -8.13 -11.69 10.51
CA GLU A 211 -7.61 -11.23 11.80
C GLU A 211 -6.57 -10.08 11.71
N CYS A 212 -6.57 -9.29 10.63
CA CYS A 212 -5.71 -8.12 10.53
C CYS A 212 -6.22 -6.96 11.41
N GLY A 213 -5.90 -7.01 12.71
CA GLY A 213 -6.43 -6.06 13.70
C GLY A 213 -6.11 -4.58 13.43
N MET A 214 -5.01 -4.28 12.74
CA MET A 214 -4.67 -2.89 12.37
C MET A 214 -5.50 -2.36 11.19
N ASP A 215 -6.09 -3.24 10.38
CA ASP A 215 -6.94 -2.85 9.26
C ASP A 215 -8.39 -2.60 9.74
N GLN A 216 -8.86 -3.33 10.76
CA GLN A 216 -10.22 -3.21 11.25
C GLN A 216 -10.68 -1.77 11.54
N PRO A 217 -9.93 -0.92 12.29
CA PRO A 217 -10.37 0.44 12.58
C PRO A 217 -10.30 1.37 11.36
N THR A 218 -9.66 0.95 10.26
CA THR A 218 -9.50 1.75 9.03
C THR A 218 -10.67 1.61 8.07
N TYR A 219 -11.48 0.55 8.17
CA TYR A 219 -12.56 0.27 7.23
C TYR A 219 -13.57 1.41 7.13
N THR A 220 -14.14 1.83 8.27
CA THR A 220 -15.16 2.87 8.28
C THR A 220 -14.63 4.21 7.76
N PRO A 221 -13.45 4.72 8.20
CA PRO A 221 -12.86 5.91 7.60
C PRO A 221 -12.60 5.78 6.10
N VAL A 222 -11.96 4.69 5.65
CA VAL A 222 -11.66 4.47 4.23
C VAL A 222 -12.93 4.47 3.39
N GLN A 223 -13.93 3.69 3.79
CA GLN A 223 -15.20 3.59 3.08
C GLN A 223 -15.88 4.95 2.98
N ARG A 224 -15.98 5.70 4.10
CA ARG A 224 -16.58 7.05 4.11
C ARG A 224 -15.83 8.03 3.22
N ILE A 225 -14.49 8.02 3.25
CA ILE A 225 -13.68 8.90 2.40
C ILE A 225 -13.96 8.59 0.93
N VAL A 226 -13.91 7.32 0.53
CA VAL A 226 -14.12 6.92 -0.87
C VAL A 226 -15.55 7.24 -1.33
N GLU A 227 -16.56 6.79 -0.59
CA GLU A 227 -17.97 6.93 -0.98
C GLU A 227 -18.45 8.38 -0.96
N SER A 228 -17.84 9.27 -0.17
CA SER A 228 -18.19 10.70 -0.15
C SER A 228 -18.03 11.37 -1.52
N SER A 229 -17.08 10.90 -2.33
CA SER A 229 -16.87 11.36 -3.71
C SER A 229 -17.83 10.72 -4.74
N GLY A 230 -18.65 9.75 -4.32
CA GLY A 230 -19.43 8.89 -5.20
C GLY A 230 -18.63 7.76 -5.86
N THR A 231 -17.35 7.60 -5.53
CA THR A 231 -16.51 6.48 -6.00
C THR A 231 -17.03 5.16 -5.42
N LEU A 232 -17.10 4.11 -6.24
CA LEU A 232 -17.53 2.79 -5.78
C LEU A 232 -16.52 2.20 -4.79
N PHE A 233 -17.00 1.51 -3.76
CA PHE A 233 -16.16 0.84 -2.77
C PHE A 233 -16.57 -0.62 -2.62
N PHE A 234 -15.62 -1.53 -2.78
CA PHE A 234 -15.80 -2.97 -2.56
C PHE A 234 -14.68 -3.50 -1.68
N SER A 235 -14.99 -4.40 -0.74
CA SER A 235 -14.01 -4.94 0.21
C SER A 235 -13.94 -6.46 0.19
N PHE A 236 -12.79 -7.02 -0.15
CA PHE A 236 -12.50 -8.44 0.03
C PHE A 236 -11.79 -8.65 1.36
N GLN A 237 -12.45 -9.38 2.24
CA GLN A 237 -12.01 -9.66 3.61
C GLN A 237 -11.62 -11.13 3.71
N ASP A 238 -10.81 -11.44 4.73
CA ASP A 238 -10.41 -12.81 5.08
C ASP A 238 -9.74 -13.58 3.94
N LEU A 239 -8.97 -12.87 3.10
CA LEU A 239 -8.38 -13.42 1.88
C LEU A 239 -7.42 -14.58 2.15
N ASP A 240 -6.70 -14.60 3.27
CA ASP A 240 -5.76 -15.67 3.63
C ASP A 240 -6.40 -16.82 4.43
N SER A 241 -7.71 -16.79 4.70
CA SER A 241 -8.41 -17.88 5.39
C SER A 241 -8.64 -19.11 4.50
N THR A 242 -9.03 -18.89 3.24
CA THR A 242 -9.36 -19.91 2.23
C THR A 242 -9.21 -19.32 0.82
N LYS A 243 -9.28 -20.14 -0.24
CA LYS A 243 -9.33 -19.68 -1.65
C LYS A 243 -10.74 -19.83 -2.24
N PRO A 244 -11.69 -18.89 -1.99
CA PRO A 244 -13.08 -19.03 -2.40
C PRO A 244 -13.31 -18.56 -3.86
N SER A 245 -12.72 -19.28 -4.83
CA SER A 245 -12.71 -18.89 -6.26
C SER A 245 -14.10 -18.57 -6.84
N GLY A 246 -15.12 -19.36 -6.51
CA GLY A 246 -16.50 -19.12 -6.99
C GLY A 246 -17.10 -17.80 -6.47
N SER A 247 -16.88 -17.48 -5.20
CA SER A 247 -17.36 -16.22 -4.60
C SER A 247 -16.62 -15.01 -5.17
N VAL A 248 -15.30 -15.12 -5.34
CA VAL A 248 -14.48 -14.08 -5.96
C VAL A 248 -14.98 -13.77 -7.37
N LYS A 249 -15.23 -14.79 -8.20
CA LYS A 249 -15.71 -14.60 -9.57
C LYS A 249 -17.01 -13.79 -9.65
N ILE A 250 -18.03 -14.17 -8.86
CA ILE A 250 -19.33 -13.46 -8.84
C ILE A 250 -19.14 -12.00 -8.43
N ARG A 251 -18.25 -11.74 -7.47
CA ARG A 251 -17.97 -10.38 -6.99
C ARG A 251 -17.23 -9.54 -8.04
N VAL A 252 -16.27 -10.11 -8.75
CA VAL A 252 -15.60 -9.45 -9.88
C VAL A 252 -16.62 -9.08 -10.96
N GLU A 253 -17.48 -10.03 -11.36
CA GLU A 253 -18.56 -9.79 -12.32
C GLU A 253 -19.49 -8.64 -11.87
N THR A 254 -19.81 -8.60 -10.58
CA THR A 254 -20.59 -7.53 -9.96
C THR A 254 -19.89 -6.18 -10.06
N ILE A 255 -18.60 -6.12 -9.69
CA ILE A 255 -17.80 -4.88 -9.77
C ILE A 255 -17.77 -4.36 -11.21
N ALA A 256 -17.49 -5.24 -12.18
CA ALA A 256 -17.47 -4.90 -13.60
C ALA A 256 -18.84 -4.37 -14.09
N HIS A 257 -19.94 -4.99 -13.65
CA HIS A 257 -21.29 -4.51 -13.96
C HIS A 257 -21.54 -3.07 -13.46
N TYR A 258 -21.21 -2.79 -12.19
CA TYR A 258 -21.39 -1.45 -11.62
C TYR A 258 -20.47 -0.42 -12.26
N LEU A 259 -19.22 -0.77 -12.56
CA LEU A 259 -18.30 0.11 -13.28
C LEU A 259 -18.84 0.48 -14.66
N LYS A 260 -19.33 -0.51 -15.43
CA LYS A 260 -19.95 -0.27 -16.75
C LYS A 260 -21.14 0.69 -16.67
N LYS A 261 -21.94 0.62 -15.60
CA LYS A 261 -23.14 1.44 -15.42
C LYS A 261 -22.85 2.84 -14.87
N CYS A 262 -21.95 2.96 -13.90
CA CYS A 262 -21.81 4.15 -13.06
C CYS A 262 -20.55 4.98 -13.36
N ALA A 263 -19.50 4.41 -13.95
CA ALA A 263 -18.19 5.07 -14.06
C ALA A 263 -18.24 6.44 -14.74
N ALA A 264 -18.95 6.57 -15.87
CA ALA A 264 -19.05 7.84 -16.60
C ALA A 264 -19.68 8.95 -15.74
N GLN A 265 -20.72 8.62 -14.97
CA GLN A 265 -21.36 9.57 -14.05
C GLN A 265 -20.43 9.95 -12.89
N ILE A 266 -19.71 8.98 -12.33
CA ILE A 266 -18.73 9.21 -11.25
C ILE A 266 -17.63 10.16 -11.74
N ILE A 267 -17.04 9.88 -12.90
CA ILE A 267 -16.02 10.73 -13.52
C ILE A 267 -16.56 12.14 -13.75
N ALA A 268 -17.75 12.28 -14.34
CA ALA A 268 -18.36 13.59 -14.60
C ALA A 268 -18.58 14.39 -13.30
N LYS A 269 -19.12 13.76 -12.25
CA LYS A 269 -19.33 14.40 -10.94
C LYS A 269 -18.01 14.85 -10.32
N LYS A 270 -16.98 14.01 -10.35
CA LYS A 270 -15.67 14.33 -9.77
C LYS A 270 -14.96 15.42 -10.55
N LYS A 271 -15.00 15.39 -11.90
CA LYS A 271 -14.46 16.47 -12.73
C LYS A 271 -15.14 17.82 -12.44
N ALA A 272 -16.46 17.82 -12.26
CA ALA A 272 -17.21 19.04 -11.92
C ALA A 272 -16.84 19.60 -10.53
N ALA A 273 -16.45 18.74 -9.58
CA ALA A 273 -16.01 19.13 -8.24
C ALA A 273 -14.49 19.40 -8.15
N SER A 274 -13.72 19.11 -9.20
CA SER A 274 -12.26 19.24 -9.19
C SER A 274 -11.81 20.67 -9.47
N PRO A 275 -10.66 21.11 -8.93
CA PRO A 275 -10.07 22.38 -9.31
C PRO A 275 -9.70 22.39 -10.81
N PRO A 276 -9.73 23.56 -11.48
CA PRO A 276 -9.34 23.67 -12.88
C PRO A 276 -7.84 23.35 -13.07
N GLY A 277 -7.44 23.07 -14.31
CA GLY A 277 -6.02 22.89 -14.66
C GLY A 277 -5.41 21.58 -14.17
N CYS A 278 -6.13 20.46 -14.32
CA CYS A 278 -5.58 19.13 -14.04
C CYS A 278 -4.32 18.88 -14.87
N PRO A 279 -3.21 18.41 -14.28
CA PRO A 279 -1.94 18.17 -14.99
C PRO A 279 -1.86 16.80 -15.70
N LEU A 280 -3.00 16.09 -15.83
CA LEU A 280 -3.14 14.81 -16.54
C LEU A 280 -3.92 14.99 -17.84
#